data_AF-A0A1Z5IZH6-F1
#
_entry.id   AF-A0A1Z5IZH6-F1
#
_cell.length_a   1.000
_cell.length_b   1.000
_cell.length_c   1.000
_cell.angle_alpha   90.00
_cell.angle_beta   90.00
_cell.angle_gamma   90.00
#
_symmetry.space_group_name_H-M   'P 1'
#
loop_
_entity.id
_entity.type
_entity.pdbx_description
1 polymer ?
#
loop_
_entity_poly.entity_id
_entity_poly.type
_entity_poly.pdbx_seq_one_letter_code
_entity_poly.pdbx_strand_id
1 'polypeptide(L)'
;MPNYPSNITRQQFEVIRSELENFCQRTKPRQVDLYDVFCAILYILKTGAQWRALPHDFPKWQTVYTYFRLWSRQPTPAEPSLLDQVLKKLSLPYDPSRIVRR
;
A
#
# COMPACT_ATOMS: atom_id res chain seq x y z
N MET A 1 11.43 -11.65 -4.87
CA MET A 1 10.14 -11.65 -4.16
C MET A 1 9.31 -12.84 -4.60
N PRO A 2 8.76 -13.66 -3.69
CA PRO A 2 7.86 -14.76 -4.04
C PRO A 2 6.58 -14.25 -4.72
N ASN A 3 6.01 -15.02 -5.65
CA ASN A 3 4.79 -14.65 -6.35
C ASN A 3 3.56 -14.99 -5.48
N TYR A 4 3.06 -14.00 -4.74
CA TYR A 4 1.81 -14.15 -3.98
C TYR A 4 0.60 -13.84 -4.88
N PRO A 5 -0.56 -14.50 -4.66
CA PRO A 5 -1.79 -14.21 -5.41
C PRO A 5 -2.35 -12.79 -5.15
N SER A 6 -1.81 -12.08 -4.17
CA SER A 6 -2.09 -10.68 -3.87
C SER A 6 -1.19 -9.69 -4.61
N ASN A 7 -0.11 -10.15 -5.25
CA ASN A 7 0.83 -9.28 -5.94
C ASN A 7 0.20 -8.74 -7.23
N ILE A 8 0.45 -7.46 -7.52
CA ILE A 8 0.13 -6.85 -8.81
C ILE A 8 1.32 -6.95 -9.74
N THR A 9 1.07 -6.94 -11.05
CA THR A 9 2.16 -6.95 -12.04
C THR A 9 2.98 -5.67 -11.94
N ARG A 10 4.29 -5.74 -12.18
CA ARG A 10 5.17 -4.55 -12.20
C ARG A 10 4.67 -3.46 -13.16
N GLN A 11 4.08 -3.84 -14.29
CA GLN A 11 3.47 -2.91 -15.25
C GLN A 11 2.28 -2.13 -14.65
N GLN A 12 1.40 -2.83 -13.92
CA GLN A 12 0.29 -2.18 -13.21
C GLN A 12 0.82 -1.26 -12.11
N PHE A 13 1.89 -1.69 -11.43
CA PHE A 13 2.53 -0.88 -10.40
C PHE A 13 3.16 0.39 -10.97
N GLU A 14 3.80 0.35 -12.15
CA GLU A 14 4.41 1.53 -12.78
C GLU A 14 3.42 2.67 -13.03
N VAL A 15 2.18 2.34 -13.43
CA VAL A 15 1.11 3.34 -13.63
C VAL A 15 0.82 4.13 -12.34
N ILE A 16 0.90 3.45 -11.20
CA ILE A 16 0.58 3.98 -9.87
C ILE A 16 1.82 4.57 -9.19
N ARG A 17 3.00 4.08 -9.55
CA ARG A 17 4.29 4.45 -8.99
C ARG A 17 4.47 5.96 -9.01
N SER A 18 4.12 6.61 -10.12
CA SER A 18 4.21 8.07 -10.25
C SER A 18 3.38 8.81 -9.19
N GLU A 19 2.17 8.33 -8.87
CA GLU A 19 1.34 8.93 -7.82
C GLU A 19 1.92 8.71 -6.42
N LEU A 20 2.46 7.51 -6.15
CA LEU A 20 3.12 7.17 -4.89
C LEU A 20 4.44 7.93 -4.67
N GLU A 21 5.18 8.21 -5.75
CA GLU A 21 6.40 9.01 -5.73
C GLU A 21 6.08 10.49 -5.50
N ASN A 22 5.07 11.04 -6.18
CA ASN A 22 4.63 12.42 -6.02
C ASN A 22 4.19 12.77 -4.59
N PHE A 23 3.57 11.83 -3.87
CA PHE A 23 3.13 12.05 -2.48
C PHE A 23 4.26 12.04 -1.46
N CYS A 24 5.46 11.59 -1.85
CA CYS A 24 6.58 11.42 -0.95
C CYS A 24 7.72 12.38 -1.28
N GLN A 25 7.43 13.68 -1.15
CA GLN A 25 8.41 14.76 -1.20
C GLN A 25 9.29 14.76 0.07
N ARG A 26 10.02 13.67 0.32
CA ARG A 26 10.84 13.51 1.52
C ARG A 26 12.34 13.63 1.20
N THR A 27 13.02 14.41 2.02
CA THR A 27 14.41 14.88 1.88
C THR A 27 15.51 13.83 2.06
N LYS A 28 15.16 12.53 2.19
CA LYS A 28 16.13 11.44 2.39
C LYS A 28 15.92 10.34 1.34
N PRO A 29 16.97 9.85 0.65
CA PRO A 29 16.85 8.76 -0.31
C PRO A 29 16.31 7.52 0.39
N ARG A 30 15.37 6.84 -0.28
CA ARG A 30 14.69 5.67 0.25
C ARG A 30 15.61 4.45 0.20
N GLN A 31 15.72 3.76 1.32
CA GLN A 31 16.42 2.46 1.41
C GLN A 31 15.49 1.27 1.09
N VAL A 32 14.21 1.53 0.78
CA VAL A 32 13.17 0.49 0.66
C VAL A 32 12.41 0.65 -0.66
N ASP A 33 12.23 -0.46 -1.37
CA ASP A 33 11.49 -0.52 -2.64
C ASP A 33 9.99 -0.29 -2.42
N LEU A 34 9.42 0.68 -3.15
CA LEU A 34 7.99 1.00 -3.07
C LEU A 34 7.10 -0.15 -3.51
N TYR A 35 7.56 -0.92 -4.49
CA TYR A 35 6.85 -2.08 -5.00
C TYR A 35 6.63 -3.12 -3.87
N ASP A 36 7.67 -3.39 -3.10
CA ASP A 36 7.62 -4.36 -2.01
C ASP A 36 6.69 -3.89 -0.88
N VAL A 37 6.74 -2.59 -0.57
CA VAL A 37 5.84 -1.97 0.41
C VAL A 37 4.39 -2.05 -0.05
N PHE A 38 4.11 -1.74 -1.32
CA PHE A 38 2.76 -1.78 -1.86
C PHE A 38 2.21 -3.21 -1.91
N CYS A 39 3.03 -4.19 -2.33
CA CYS A 39 2.66 -5.60 -2.31
C CYS A 39 2.39 -6.10 -0.88
N ALA A 40 3.16 -5.65 0.12
CA ALA A 40 2.91 -5.97 1.53
C ALA A 40 1.56 -5.42 2.03
N ILE A 41 1.22 -4.19 1.65
CA ILE A 41 -0.08 -3.58 1.98
C ILE A 41 -1.21 -4.36 1.31
N LEU A 42 -1.10 -4.67 0.01
CA LEU A 42 -2.08 -5.45 -0.72
C LEU A 42 -2.28 -6.85 -0.11
N TYR A 43 -1.19 -7.50 0.31
CA TYR A 43 -1.25 -8.80 0.98
C TYR A 43 -2.11 -8.71 2.26
N ILE A 44 -1.88 -7.70 3.09
CA ILE A 44 -2.65 -7.46 4.31
C ILE A 44 -4.11 -7.14 3.99
N LEU A 45 -4.37 -6.29 2.99
CA LEU A 45 -5.73 -5.91 2.60
C LEU A 45 -6.53 -7.09 2.03
N LYS A 46 -5.91 -7.94 1.21
CA LYS A 46 -6.58 -9.14 0.66
C LYS A 46 -6.78 -10.23 1.70
N THR A 47 -5.78 -10.49 2.54
CA THR A 47 -5.78 -11.61 3.49
C THR A 47 -6.50 -11.23 4.79
N GLY A 48 -6.57 -9.95 5.14
CA GLY A 48 -7.02 -9.48 6.46
C GLY A 48 -6.08 -9.88 7.60
N ALA A 49 -4.85 -10.28 7.27
CA ALA A 49 -3.87 -10.73 8.25
C ALA A 49 -3.39 -9.58 9.13
N GLN A 50 -2.99 -9.89 10.37
CA GLN A 50 -2.43 -8.88 11.27
C GLN A 50 -1.08 -8.38 10.73
N TRP A 51 -0.77 -7.09 10.87
CA TRP A 51 0.50 -6.50 10.44
C TRP A 51 1.75 -7.24 10.95
N ARG A 52 1.66 -7.85 12.15
CA ARG A 52 2.75 -8.62 12.76
C ARG A 52 2.95 -10.01 12.14
N ALA A 53 1.95 -10.52 11.42
CA ALA A 53 1.99 -11.79 10.72
C ALA A 53 2.48 -11.64 9.26
N LEU A 54 3.02 -10.47 8.91
CA LEU A 54 3.60 -10.24 7.58
C LEU A 54 4.84 -11.16 7.40
N PRO A 55 4.94 -11.90 6.26
CA PRO A 55 6.09 -12.73 5.96
C PRO A 55 7.40 -11.95 5.98
N HIS A 56 8.49 -12.61 6.37
CA HIS A 56 9.82 -12.01 6.47
C HIS A 56 10.43 -11.63 5.11
N ASP A 57 9.82 -12.09 4.00
CA ASP A 57 10.16 -11.73 2.63
C ASP A 57 9.78 -10.28 2.28
N PHE A 58 8.89 -9.66 3.05
CA PHE A 58 8.50 -8.27 2.89
C PHE A 58 9.37 -7.34 3.78
N PRO A 59 9.47 -6.04 3.42
CA PRO A 59 10.10 -5.07 4.30
C PRO A 59 9.41 -5.05 5.68
N LYS A 60 10.16 -4.63 6.70
CA LYS A 60 9.68 -4.59 8.09
C LYS A 60 8.29 -3.98 8.17
N TRP A 61 7.35 -4.68 8.81
CA TRP A 61 5.95 -4.26 8.91
C TRP A 61 5.77 -2.84 9.47
N GLN A 62 6.69 -2.36 10.30
CA GLN A 62 6.71 -0.98 10.84
C GLN A 62 6.85 0.05 9.73
N THR A 63 7.76 -0.21 8.79
CA THR A 63 7.97 0.62 7.60
C THR A 63 6.72 0.58 6.75
N VAL A 64 6.20 -0.61 6.46
CA VAL A 64 4.98 -0.79 5.64
C VAL A 64 3.79 -0.05 6.25
N TYR A 65 3.58 -0.19 7.56
CA TYR A 65 2.51 0.49 8.28
C TYR A 65 2.67 2.02 8.25
N THR A 66 3.90 2.53 8.33
CA THR A 66 4.17 3.96 8.21
C THR A 66 3.76 4.50 6.83
N TYR A 67 4.07 3.74 5.77
CA TYR A 67 3.63 4.06 4.40
C TYR A 67 2.12 3.97 4.26
N PHE A 68 1.49 2.92 4.78
CA PHE A 68 0.04 2.77 4.80
C PHE A 68 -0.64 3.97 5.46
N ARG A 69 -0.18 4.39 6.65
CA ARG A 69 -0.72 5.57 7.34
C ARG A 69 -0.53 6.86 6.55
N LEU A 70 0.58 7.00 5.83
CA LEU A 70 0.85 8.17 5.00
C LEU A 70 -0.10 8.22 3.79
N TRP A 71 -0.32 7.09 3.12
CA TRP A 71 -1.17 7.00 1.93
C TRP A 71 -2.67 6.97 2.25
N SER A 72 -3.03 6.45 3.43
CA SER A 72 -4.40 6.48 3.96
C SER A 72 -4.76 7.84 4.57
N ARG A 73 -3.81 8.77 4.72
CA ARG A 73 -4.08 10.09 5.26
C ARG A 73 -4.88 10.89 4.24
N GLN A 74 -6.16 11.10 4.54
CA GLN A 74 -7.00 12.01 3.78
C GLN A 74 -6.61 13.47 4.13
N PRO A 75 -6.37 14.33 3.14
CA PRO A 75 -6.15 15.76 3.38
C PRO A 75 -7.44 16.45 3.84
N THR A 76 -8.59 15.99 3.35
CA THR A 76 -9.93 16.50 3.66
C THR A 76 -10.92 15.33 3.78
N PRO A 77 -11.93 15.42 4.66
CA PRO A 77 -12.93 14.35 4.84
C PRO A 77 -13.86 14.14 3.62
N ALA A 78 -13.83 15.04 2.65
CA ALA A 78 -14.63 14.96 1.42
C ALA A 78 -13.89 14.27 0.25
N GLU A 79 -12.56 14.09 0.34
CA GLU A 79 -11.76 13.53 -0.76
C GLU A 79 -11.29 12.10 -0.44
N PRO A 80 -11.36 11.18 -1.41
CA PRO A 80 -10.86 9.82 -1.24
C PRO A 80 -9.35 9.84 -1.02
N SER A 81 -8.86 8.95 -0.15
CA SER A 81 -7.43 8.86 0.13
C SER A 81 -6.67 8.47 -1.14
N LEU A 82 -5.37 8.77 -1.19
CA LEU A 82 -4.53 8.34 -2.31
C LEU A 82 -4.61 6.83 -2.51
N LEU A 83 -4.65 6.09 -1.41
CA LEU A 83 -4.82 4.64 -1.42
C LEU A 83 -6.13 4.23 -2.11
N ASP A 84 -7.24 4.92 -1.81
CA ASP A 84 -8.54 4.66 -2.45
C ASP A 84 -8.51 4.97 -3.96
N GLN A 85 -7.87 6.07 -4.36
CA GLN A 85 -7.73 6.45 -5.77
C GLN A 85 -6.92 5.40 -6.55
N VAL A 86 -5.83 4.95 -5.96
CA VAL A 86 -4.96 3.90 -6.52
C VAL A 86 -5.69 2.57 -6.65
N LEU A 87 -6.42 2.16 -5.61
CA LEU A 87 -7.17 0.90 -5.63
C LEU A 87 -8.33 0.94 -6.62
N LYS A 88 -9.00 2.09 -6.75
CA LYS A 88 -10.02 2.32 -7.78
C LYS A 88 -9.43 2.20 -9.18
N LYS A 89 -8.25 2.76 -9.43
CA LYS A 89 -7.55 2.59 -10.73
C LYS A 89 -7.22 1.13 -11.03
N LEU A 90 -6.85 0.35 -10.01
CA LEU A 90 -6.60 -1.08 -10.15
C LEU A 90 -7.90 -1.91 -10.28
N SER A 91 -9.07 -1.29 -10.18
CA SER A 91 -10.38 -1.97 -10.15
C SER A 91 -10.42 -3.09 -9.11
N LEU A 92 -9.65 -2.98 -8.03
CA LEU A 92 -9.66 -3.98 -6.96
C LEU A 92 -10.90 -3.73 -6.08
N PRO A 93 -11.68 -4.79 -5.75
CA PRO A 93 -12.78 -4.66 -4.80
C PRO A 93 -12.18 -4.40 -3.41
N TYR A 94 -12.02 -3.12 -3.08
CA TYR A 94 -11.57 -2.67 -1.79
C TYR A 94 -12.75 -2.09 -1.04
N ASP A 95 -13.08 -2.74 0.07
CA ASP A 95 -14.11 -2.27 0.99
C ASP A 95 -13.42 -1.55 2.16
N PRO A 96 -13.49 -0.21 2.23
CA PRO A 96 -12.85 0.56 3.30
C PRO A 96 -13.39 0.19 4.69
N SER A 97 -14.59 -0.41 4.78
CA SER A 97 -15.21 -0.87 6.03
C SER A 97 -14.45 -2.03 6.68
N ARG A 98 -13.67 -2.80 5.91
CA ARG A 98 -12.85 -3.90 6.46
C ARG A 98 -11.67 -3.42 7.31
N ILE A 99 -11.29 -2.16 7.21
CA ILE A 99 -10.17 -1.58 7.97
C ILE A 99 -10.58 -1.18 9.40
N VAL A 100 -11.90 -1.07 9.66
CA VAL A 100 -12.44 -0.74 10.98
C VAL A 100 -12.74 -2.04 11.76
N ARG A 101 -11.71 -2.77 12.18
CA ARG A 101 -11.81 -3.70 13.32
C ARG A 101 -10.52 -3.72 14.12
N ARG A 102 -10.33 -2.66 14.91
CA ARG A 102 -9.86 -2.70 16.31
C ARG A 102 -10.14 -1.37 16.98
#